data_AF-A0A4S1DXW8-F1
#
_entry.id   AF-A0A4S1DXW8-F1
#
_cell.length_a   1.000
_cell.length_b   1.000
_cell.length_c   1.000
_cell.angle_alpha   90.00
_cell.angle_beta   90.00
_cell.angle_gamma   90.00
#
_symmetry.space_group_name_H-M   'P 1'
#
loop_
_entity.id
_entity.type
_entity.pdbx_description
1 polymer ?
#
loop_
_entity_poly.entity_id
_entity_poly.type
_entity_poly.pdbx_seq_one_letter_code
_entity_poly.pdbx_strand_id
1 'polypeptide(L)' 'MKKIDDIKTHQSKLNKRYKELIEQAYNFRQTDSALSDISEYRAIKLLDKLNKLKYLSRESFTQTSA' A
#
# COMPACT_ATOMS: atom_id res chain seq x y z
N MET A 1 1.62 22.05 7.17
CA MET A 1 2.71 21.08 6.92
C MET A 1 2.49 19.73 7.61
N LYS A 2 2.22 19.67 8.93
CA LYS A 2 1.95 18.40 9.68
C LYS A 2 1.05 17.36 8.97
N LYS A 3 -0.12 17.77 8.43
CA LYS A 3 -1.04 16.85 7.73
C LYS A 3 -0.41 16.13 6.53
N ILE A 4 0.48 16.79 5.78
CA ILE A 4 1.15 16.18 4.61
C ILE A 4 2.18 15.17 5.07
N ASP A 5 2.90 15.48 6.15
CA ASP A 5 3.89 14.58 6.75
C ASP A 5 3.21 13.33 7.32
N ASP A 6 2.05 13.49 7.98
CA ASP A 6 1.24 12.37 8.48
C ASP A 6 0.78 11.44 7.34
N ILE A 7 0.35 12.01 6.20
CA ILE A 7 -0.03 11.25 5.01
C ILE A 7 1.17 10.47 4.46
N LYS A 8 2.35 11.11 4.36
CA LYS A 8 3.57 10.46 3.89
C LYS A 8 4.02 9.32 4.82
N THR A 9 3.97 9.54 6.14
CA THR A 9 4.29 8.51 7.13
C THR A 9 3.32 7.33 7.02
N HIS A 10 2.01 7.61 6.86
CA HIS A 10 1.01 6.55 6.67
C HIS A 10 1.26 5.77 5.37
N GLN A 11 1.53 6.46 4.26
CA GLN A 11 1.85 5.84 2.97
C GLN A 11 3.11 4.95 3.06
N SER A 12 4.14 5.41 3.77
CA SER A 12 5.36 4.62 4.02
C SER A 12 5.06 3.34 4.80
N LYS A 13 4.25 3.42 5.87
CA LYS A 13 3.82 2.25 6.65
C LYS A 13 3.03 1.25 5.79
N LEU A 14 2.08 1.73 4.98
CA LEU A 14 1.31 0.88 4.08
C LEU A 14 2.19 0.20 3.03
N ASN A 15 3.17 0.93 2.46
CA ASN A 15 4.09 0.39 1.46
C ASN A 15 5.03 -0.66 2.07
N LYS A 16 5.57 -0.41 3.28
CA LYS A 16 6.35 -1.41 4.02
C LYS A 16 5.54 -2.69 4.21
N ARG A 17 4.30 -2.56 4.70
CA ARG A 17 3.43 -3.72 4.94
C ARG A 17 3.06 -4.46 3.66
N TYR A 18 2.83 -3.74 2.57
CA TYR A 18 2.60 -4.34 1.25
C TYR A 18 3.77 -5.23 0.84
N LYS A 19 5.01 -4.75 0.94
CA LYS A 19 6.21 -5.52 0.60
C LYS A 19 6.37 -6.78 1.45
N GLU A 20 6.14 -6.66 2.77
CA GLU A 20 6.17 -7.81 3.69
C GLU A 20 5.15 -8.89 3.29
N LEU A 21 3.94 -8.50 2.86
CA LEU A 21 2.92 -9.46 2.43
C LEU A 21 3.25 -10.13 1.10
N ILE A 22 3.87 -9.42 0.16
CA ILE A 22 4.37 -10.01 -1.09
C ILE A 22 5.48 -11.02 -0.81
N GLU A 23 6.41 -10.67 0.10
CA GLU A 23 7.46 -11.59 0.53
C GLU A 23 6.88 -12.84 1.21
N GLN A 24 5.90 -12.68 2.10
CA GLN A 24 5.19 -13.79 2.73
C GLN A 24 4.48 -14.67 1.71
N ALA A 25 3.75 -14.07 0.77
CA ALA A 25 3.09 -14.80 -0.30
C ALA A 25 4.08 -15.65 -1.09
N TYR A 26 5.23 -15.08 -1.47
CA TYR A 26 6.28 -15.77 -2.18
C TYR A 26 6.87 -16.93 -1.37
N ASN A 27 7.16 -16.71 -0.08
CA ASN A 27 7.72 -17.72 0.81
C ASN A 27 6.76 -18.90 1.04
N PHE A 28 5.45 -18.63 1.12
CA PHE A 28 4.42 -19.65 1.31
C PHE A 28 3.99 -20.37 0.03
N ARG A 29 4.36 -19.85 -1.15
CA ARG A 29 3.83 -20.31 -2.45
C ARG A 29 3.89 -21.81 -2.70
N GLN A 30 4.90 -22.49 -2.18
CA GLN A 30 5.08 -23.95 -2.34
C GLN A 30 4.89 -24.74 -1.05
N THR A 31 4.81 -24.06 0.10
CA THR A 31 4.78 -24.69 1.42
C THR A 31 3.39 -24.65 2.05
N ASP A 32 2.65 -23.58 1.83
CA ASP A 32 1.27 -23.40 2.28
C ASP A 32 0.52 -22.47 1.30
N SER A 33 -0.15 -23.08 0.32
CA SER A 33 -0.88 -22.34 -0.71
C SER A 33 -1.98 -21.45 -0.12
N ALA A 34 -2.62 -21.86 0.98
CA ALA A 34 -3.69 -21.07 1.58
C ALA A 34 -3.14 -19.80 2.23
N LEU A 35 -2.00 -19.90 2.95
CA LEU A 35 -1.33 -18.72 3.49
C LEU A 35 -0.75 -17.83 2.40
N SER A 36 -0.28 -18.41 1.29
CA SER A 36 0.15 -17.66 0.11
C SER A 36 -0.99 -16.81 -0.44
N ASP A 37 -2.13 -17.42 -0.78
CA ASP A 37 -3.31 -16.74 -1.33
C ASP A 37 -3.84 -15.64 -0.40
N ILE A 38 -3.89 -15.92 0.91
CA ILE A 38 -4.32 -14.93 1.93
C ILE A 38 -3.37 -13.73 1.94
N SER A 39 -2.06 -13.97 1.82
CA SER A 39 -1.05 -12.91 1.83
C SER A 39 -1.13 -12.08 0.56
N GLU A 40 -1.29 -12.70 -0.60
CA GLU A 40 -1.49 -12.02 -1.90
C GLU A 40 -2.75 -11.15 -1.88
N TYR A 41 -3.88 -11.69 -1.43
CA TYR A 41 -5.13 -10.94 -1.33
C TYR A 41 -4.98 -9.68 -0.45
N ARG A 42 -4.32 -9.83 0.70
CA ARG A 42 -4.04 -8.70 1.60
C ARG A 42 -3.10 -7.67 0.96
N ALA A 43 -2.09 -8.11 0.21
CA ALA A 43 -1.19 -7.22 -0.52
C ALA A 43 -1.96 -6.43 -1.59
N ILE A 44 -2.81 -7.07 -2.38
CA ILE A 44 -3.66 -6.41 -3.40
C ILE A 44 -4.54 -5.33 -2.77
N LYS A 45 -5.18 -5.61 -1.61
CA LYS A 45 -5.98 -4.62 -0.89
C LYS A 45 -5.16 -3.42 -0.41
N LEU A 46 -3.91 -3.62 -0.02
CA LEU A 46 -3.02 -2.51 0.35
C LEU A 46 -2.57 -1.69 -0.86
N LEU A 47 -2.29 -2.36 -1.99
CA LEU A 47 -1.94 -1.70 -3.23
C LEU A 47 -3.07 -0.79 -3.72
N ASP A 48 -4.32 -1.25 -3.65
CA ASP A 48 -5.50 -0.41 -3.97
C ASP A 48 -5.59 0.82 -3.07
N LYS A 49 -5.37 0.66 -1.76
CA LYS A 49 -5.32 1.81 -0.82
C LYS A 49 -4.20 2.79 -1.17
N LEU A 50 -3.00 2.30 -1.49
CA LEU A 50 -1.87 3.13 -1.91
C LEU A 50 -2.17 3.90 -3.20
N ASN A 51 -2.83 3.26 -4.17
CA ASN A 51 -3.23 3.88 -5.43
C ASN A 51 -4.27 4.99 -5.20
N LYS A 52 -5.27 4.76 -4.34
CA LYS A 52 -6.25 5.77 -3.93
C LYS A 52 -5.60 6.97 -3.25
N LEU A 53 -4.67 6.73 -2.32
CA LEU A 53 -3.92 7.82 -1.67
C LEU A 53 -3.09 8.62 -2.68
N LYS A 54 -2.42 7.94 -3.61
CA LYS A 54 -1.66 8.57 -4.70
C LYS A 54 -2.57 9.44 -5.58
N TYR A 55 -3.76 8.95 -5.93
CA TYR A 55 -4.74 9.70 -6.71
C TYR A 55 -5.19 10.98 -5.98
N LEU A 56 -5.62 10.87 -4.72
CA LEU A 56 -6.07 12.02 -3.91
C LEU A 56 -4.94 13.05 -3.71
N SER A 57 -3.70 12.60 -3.49
CA SER A 57 -2.56 13.51 -3.37
C SER A 57 -2.26 14.28 -4.66
N ARG A 58 -2.58 13.70 -5.82
CA ARG A 58 -2.37 14.33 -7.13
C ARG A 58 -3.38 15.45 -7.37
N GLU A 59 -4.66 15.22 -7.05
CA GLU A 59 -5.71 16.23 -7.16
C GLU A 59 -5.45 17.44 -6.23
N SER A 60 -4.94 17.18 -5.04
CA SER A 60 -4.58 18.22 -4.05
C SER A 60 -3.51 19.19 -4.59
N PHE A 61 -2.57 18.70 -5.39
CA PHE A 61 -1.55 19.52 -6.03
C PHE A 61 -2.11 20.37 -7.18
N THR A 62 -3.04 19.84 -7.96
CA THR A 62 -3.65 20.57 -9.09
C THR A 62 -4.57 21.72 -8.68
N GLN A 63 -5.18 21.68 -7.49
CA GLN A 63 -6.04 22.77 -6.99
C GLN A 63 -5.27 23.96 -6.40
N THR A 64 -3.99 23.81 -6.05
CA THR A 64 -3.19 24.90 -5.45
C THR A 64 -2.49 25.76 -6.51
N SER A 65 -2.62 25.41 -7.80
CA SER A 65 -1.98 26.10 -8.92
C SER A 65 -2.96 26.83 -9.84
N ALA A 66 -4.20 27.04 -9.37
CA ALA A 66 -5.25 27.78 -10.08
C ALA A 66 -5.63 29.05 -9.32
#